data_AF-A0A233RE55-F1
#
_entry.id   AF-A0A233RE55-F1
#
_cell.length_a   1.000
_cell.length_b   1.000
_cell.length_c   1.000
_cell.angle_alpha   90.00
_cell.angle_beta   90.00
_cell.angle_gamma   90.00
#
_symmetry.space_group_name_H-M   'P 1'
#
loop_
_entity.id
_entity.type
_entity.pdbx_description
1 polymer ?
#
loop_
_entity_poly.entity_id
_entity_poly.type
_entity_poly.pdbx_seq_one_letter_code
_entity_poly.pdbx_strand_id
1 'polypeptide(L)'
;MNKRTEFKLWLAHRLSGMLLGLFVVIHITGMIIAIQGGLSASEILQRTSGNYLLGLFYALFTLAAATHSVIGLRTVAREVMGWQGTGANLALAVFFLMLCITGISAVGGLVL
;
A
#
# COMPACT_ATOMS: atom_id res chain seq x y z
N MET A 1 21.80 11.38 -6.28
CA MET A 1 20.58 11.43 -7.11
C MET A 1 20.43 12.83 -7.67
N ASN A 2 19.90 13.00 -8.89
CA ASN A 2 19.70 14.34 -9.44
C ASN A 2 18.44 15.00 -8.85
N LYS A 3 18.35 16.34 -8.93
CA LYS A 3 17.22 17.13 -8.40
C LYS A 3 15.86 16.73 -9.00
N ARG A 4 15.81 16.34 -10.27
CA ARG A 4 14.58 15.90 -10.96
C ARG A 4 14.04 14.60 -10.37
N THR A 5 14.90 13.64 -10.02
CA THR A 5 14.49 12.39 -9.38
C THR A 5 13.95 12.62 -7.98
N GLU A 6 14.64 13.44 -7.17
CA GLU A 6 14.14 13.79 -5.83
C GLU A 6 12.77 14.50 -5.91
N PHE A 7 12.58 15.42 -6.87
CA PHE A 7 11.28 16.04 -7.10
C PHE A 7 10.19 15.02 -7.46
N LYS A 8 10.49 14.05 -8.34
CA LYS A 8 9.54 12.98 -8.70
C LYS A 8 9.15 12.12 -7.49
N LEU A 9 10.11 11.73 -6.66
CA LEU A 9 9.84 10.96 -5.45
C LEU A 9 9.00 11.77 -4.45
N TRP A 10 9.33 13.04 -4.26
CA TRP A 10 8.54 13.95 -3.43
C TRP A 10 7.10 14.06 -3.92
N LEU A 11 6.89 14.25 -5.23
CA LEU A 11 5.56 14.35 -5.83
C LEU A 11 4.79 13.04 -5.68
N ALA A 12 5.43 11.90 -5.95
CA ALA A 12 4.83 10.57 -5.78
C ALA A 12 4.41 10.34 -4.31
N HIS A 13 5.25 10.72 -3.35
CA HIS A 13 4.95 10.61 -1.92
C HIS A 13 3.73 11.44 -1.51
N ARG A 14 3.63 12.68 -2.03
CA ARG A 14 2.51 13.58 -1.74
C ARG A 14 1.20 13.09 -2.34
N LEU A 15 1.21 12.71 -3.62
CA LEU A 15 0.01 12.24 -4.31
C LEU A 15 -0.48 10.91 -3.73
N SER A 16 0.42 9.95 -3.48
CA SER A 16 0.05 8.69 -2.81
C SER A 16 -0.51 8.93 -1.41
N GLY A 17 0.06 9.86 -0.64
CA GLY A 17 -0.46 10.24 0.67
C GLY A 17 -1.86 10.86 0.62
N MET A 18 -2.13 11.73 -0.35
CA MET A 18 -3.47 12.32 -0.57
C MET A 18 -4.50 11.25 -0.94
N LEU A 19 -4.14 10.31 -1.83
CA LEU A 19 -4.99 9.17 -2.16
C LEU A 19 -5.27 8.29 -0.94
N LEU A 20 -4.24 7.97 -0.15
CA LEU A 20 -4.38 7.16 1.06
C LEU A 20 -5.26 7.83 2.11
N GLY A 21 -5.23 9.16 2.23
CA GLY A 21 -6.13 9.90 3.13
C GLY A 21 -7.60 9.64 2.83
N LEU A 22 -7.98 9.54 1.55
CA LEU A 22 -9.34 9.15 1.15
C LEU A 22 -9.56 7.64 1.29
N PHE A 23 -8.63 6.84 0.76
CA PHE A 23 -8.76 5.39 0.70
C PHE A 23 -8.85 4.74 2.09
N VAL A 24 -8.14 5.26 3.09
CA VAL A 24 -8.19 4.69 4.45
C VAL A 24 -9.58 4.83 5.07
N VAL A 25 -10.31 5.91 4.78
CA VAL A 25 -11.69 6.09 5.26
C VAL A 25 -12.62 5.05 4.63
N ILE A 26 -12.51 4.86 3.31
CA ILE A 26 -13.28 3.84 2.58
C ILE A 26 -12.93 2.45 3.11
N HIS A 27 -11.64 2.16 3.29
CA HIS A 27 -11.15 0.87 3.79
C HIS A 27 -11.67 0.56 5.19
N ILE A 28 -11.54 1.50 6.14
CA ILE A 28 -12.01 1.30 7.53
C ILE A 28 -13.53 1.12 7.55
N THR A 29 -14.28 1.93 6.79
CA THR A 29 -15.74 1.78 6.67
C THR A 29 -16.10 0.40 6.13
N GLY A 30 -15.41 -0.04 5.07
CA GLY A 30 -15.58 -1.37 4.49
C GLY A 30 -15.24 -2.49 5.48
N MET A 31 -14.18 -2.35 6.27
CA MET A 31 -13.82 -3.31 7.31
C MET A 31 -14.93 -3.42 8.36
N ILE A 32 -15.45 -2.30 8.87
CA ILE A 32 -16.53 -2.29 9.87
C ILE A 32 -17.77 -3.03 9.35
N ILE A 33 -18.10 -2.86 8.06
CA ILE A 33 -19.23 -3.56 7.42
C ILE A 33 -18.91 -5.05 7.23
N ALA A 34 -17.70 -5.39 6.77
CA ALA A 34 -17.31 -6.76 6.44
C ALA A 34 -17.26 -7.68 7.67
N ILE A 35 -16.91 -7.14 8.85
CA ILE A 35 -16.75 -7.93 10.08
C ILE A 35 -18.03 -8.12 10.90
N GLN A 36 -19.20 -7.63 10.43
CA GLN A 36 -20.42 -7.62 11.25
C GLN A 36 -20.92 -9.01 11.69
N GLY A 37 -20.52 -10.10 11.03
CA GLY A 37 -20.84 -11.46 11.46
C GLY A 37 -19.69 -12.24 12.10
N GLY A 38 -18.51 -11.63 12.27
CA GLY A 38 -17.31 -12.29 12.78
C GLY A 38 -16.02 -11.95 12.02
N LEU A 39 -14.90 -12.49 12.52
CA LEU A 39 -13.55 -12.22 11.99
C LEU A 39 -12.96 -13.40 11.20
N SER A 40 -13.72 -14.48 10.99
CA SER A 40 -13.23 -15.62 10.22
C SER A 40 -13.12 -15.26 8.74
N ALA A 41 -12.19 -15.91 8.04
CA ALA A 41 -11.99 -15.67 6.61
C ALA A 41 -13.28 -15.92 5.81
N SER A 42 -14.03 -16.97 6.14
CA SER A 42 -15.31 -17.29 5.48
C SER A 42 -16.35 -16.19 5.65
N GLU A 43 -16.45 -15.62 6.85
CA GLU A 43 -17.44 -14.58 7.18
C GLU A 43 -17.13 -13.26 6.45
N ILE A 44 -15.86 -12.89 6.40
CA ILE A 44 -15.40 -11.70 5.66
C ILE A 44 -15.62 -11.92 4.16
N LEU A 45 -15.15 -13.05 3.62
CA LEU A 45 -15.23 -13.35 2.19
C LEU A 45 -16.68 -13.45 1.70
N GLN A 46 -17.63 -13.87 2.52
CA GLN A 46 -19.06 -13.89 2.14
C GLN A 46 -19.57 -12.51 1.69
N ARG A 47 -18.98 -11.42 2.18
CA ARG A 47 -19.36 -10.03 1.84
C ARG A 47 -18.42 -9.36 0.84
N THR A 48 -17.23 -9.91 0.64
CA THR A 48 -16.16 -9.23 -0.10
C THR A 48 -15.69 -9.98 -1.35
N SER A 49 -15.92 -11.29 -1.45
CA SER A 49 -15.42 -12.10 -2.56
C SER A 49 -16.20 -11.89 -3.86
N GLY A 50 -15.55 -12.13 -5.00
CA GLY A 50 -16.16 -11.99 -6.33
C GLY A 50 -16.51 -10.55 -6.74
N ASN A 51 -16.06 -9.56 -5.97
CA ASN A 51 -16.35 -8.15 -6.20
C ASN A 51 -15.18 -7.44 -6.91
N TYR A 52 -15.30 -7.27 -8.23
CA TYR A 52 -14.28 -6.60 -9.04
C TYR A 52 -14.06 -5.13 -8.68
N LEU A 53 -15.09 -4.40 -8.22
CA LEU A 53 -14.94 -3.00 -7.80
C LEU A 53 -14.09 -2.92 -6.53
N LEU A 54 -14.33 -3.82 -5.57
CA LEU A 54 -13.52 -3.93 -4.37
C LEU A 54 -12.09 -4.36 -4.70
N GLY A 55 -11.92 -5.27 -5.67
CA GLY A 55 -10.62 -5.66 -6.20
C GLY A 55 -9.83 -4.49 -6.80
N LEU A 56 -10.46 -3.69 -7.66
CA LEU A 56 -9.84 -2.48 -8.24
C LEU A 56 -9.46 -1.48 -7.15
N PHE A 57 -10.35 -1.24 -6.18
CA PHE A 57 -10.06 -0.38 -5.05
C PHE A 57 -8.82 -0.85 -4.29
N TYR A 58 -8.74 -2.13 -3.91
CA TYR A 58 -7.60 -2.65 -3.15
C TYR A 58 -6.31 -2.75 -3.98
N ALA A 59 -6.39 -2.92 -5.30
CA ALA A 59 -5.23 -2.83 -6.18
C ALA A 59 -4.64 -1.40 -6.17
N LEU A 60 -5.47 -0.38 -6.32
CA LEU A 60 -5.06 1.02 -6.24
C LEU A 60 -4.57 1.39 -4.84
N PHE A 61 -5.26 0.93 -3.79
CA PHE A 61 -4.84 1.08 -2.40
C PHE A 61 -3.45 0.52 -2.18
N THR A 62 -3.21 -0.72 -2.61
CA THR A 62 -1.92 -1.41 -2.47
C THR A 62 -0.79 -0.63 -3.12
N LEU A 63 -0.97 -0.18 -4.36
CA LEU A 63 0.05 0.59 -5.08
C LEU A 63 0.35 1.94 -4.42
N ALA A 64 -0.69 2.64 -3.96
CA ALA A 64 -0.54 3.89 -3.23
C ALA A 64 0.17 3.67 -1.89
N ALA A 65 -0.24 2.65 -1.13
CA ALA A 65 0.35 2.29 0.17
C ALA A 65 1.81 1.90 0.04
N ALA A 66 2.16 1.02 -0.92
CA ALA A 66 3.53 0.59 -1.15
C ALA A 66 4.43 1.77 -1.54
N THR A 67 3.96 2.63 -2.45
CA THR A 67 4.69 3.82 -2.91
C THR A 67 4.92 4.80 -1.77
N HIS A 68 3.86 5.12 -1.02
CA HIS A 68 3.94 6.05 0.12
C HIS A 68 4.89 5.51 1.18
N SER A 69 4.72 4.24 1.57
CA SER A 69 5.49 3.60 2.64
C SER A 69 6.98 3.57 2.34
N VAL A 70 7.39 3.17 1.13
CA VAL A 70 8.82 3.00 0.82
C VAL A 70 9.54 4.35 0.69
N ILE A 71 8.88 5.38 0.15
CA ILE A 71 9.47 6.72 0.05
C ILE A 71 9.55 7.38 1.44
N GLY A 72 8.52 7.21 2.27
CA GLY A 72 8.54 7.65 3.66
C GLY A 72 9.64 6.94 4.46
N LEU A 73 9.74 5.61 4.32
CA LEU A 73 10.74 4.80 5.00
C LEU A 73 12.18 5.15 4.57
N ARG A 74 12.40 5.57 3.32
CA ARG A 74 13.68 6.13 2.88
C ARG A 74 14.10 7.35 3.70
N THR A 75 13.13 8.21 4.03
CA THR A 75 13.36 9.43 4.83
C THR A 75 13.70 9.04 6.26
N VAL A 76 12.88 8.16 6.87
CA VAL A 76 13.13 7.64 8.23
C VAL A 76 14.48 6.93 8.34
N ALA A 77 14.82 6.07 7.38
CA ALA A 77 16.09 5.34 7.39
C ALA A 77 17.30 6.29 7.35
N ARG A 78 17.21 7.35 6.54
CA ARG A 78 18.26 8.37 6.46
C ARG A 78 18.36 9.21 7.74
N GLU A 79 17.23 9.69 8.24
CA GLU A 79 17.21 10.71 9.30
C GLU A 79 17.32 10.11 10.71
N VAL A 80 16.70 8.95 10.93
CA VAL A 80 16.67 8.30 12.25
C VAL A 80 17.80 7.29 12.40
N MET A 81 18.09 6.50 11.36
CA MET A 81 19.08 5.42 11.43
C MET A 81 20.43 5.78 10.80
N GLY A 82 20.55 6.93 10.12
CA GLY A 82 21.73 7.28 9.34
C GLY A 82 22.00 6.35 8.15
N TRP A 83 21.06 5.47 7.80
CA TRP A 83 21.24 4.42 6.80
C TRP A 83 20.88 4.94 5.40
N GLN A 84 21.88 4.97 4.53
CA GLN A 84 21.77 5.50 3.16
C GLN A 84 22.71 4.78 2.19
N GLY A 85 22.57 5.09 0.90
CA GLY A 85 23.39 4.50 -0.17
C GLY A 85 22.74 3.28 -0.82
N THR A 86 23.52 2.52 -1.59
CA THR A 86 23.02 1.45 -2.45
C THR A 86 22.33 0.33 -1.67
N GLY A 87 22.87 -0.07 -0.51
CA GLY A 87 22.27 -1.11 0.33
C GLY A 87 20.87 -0.72 0.84
N ALA A 88 20.72 0.51 1.35
CA ALA A 88 19.43 1.04 1.78
C ALA A 88 18.44 1.13 0.62
N ASN A 89 18.88 1.62 -0.54
CA ASN A 89 18.03 1.70 -1.73
C ASN A 89 17.56 0.32 -2.22
N LEU A 90 18.44 -0.69 -2.19
CA LEU A 90 18.10 -2.06 -2.58
C LEU A 90 17.09 -2.67 -1.60
N ALA A 91 17.32 -2.55 -0.29
CA ALA A 91 16.40 -3.06 0.72
C ALA A 91 15.00 -2.44 0.59
N LEU A 92 14.94 -1.12 0.38
CA LEU A 92 13.69 -0.40 0.15
C LEU A 92 13.00 -0.81 -1.15
N ALA A 93 13.75 -1.05 -2.22
CA ALA A 93 13.19 -1.56 -3.48
C ALA A 93 12.64 -2.98 -3.35
N VAL A 94 13.34 -3.87 -2.64
CA VAL A 94 12.85 -5.22 -2.32
C VAL A 94 11.58 -5.15 -1.47
N PHE A 95 11.56 -4.28 -0.47
CA PHE A 95 10.38 -4.05 0.36
C PHE A 95 9.18 -3.55 -0.46
N PHE A 96 9.40 -2.59 -1.37
CA PHE A 96 8.37 -2.12 -2.30
C PHE A 96 7.80 -3.26 -3.15
N LEU A 97 8.67 -4.07 -3.76
CA LEU A 97 8.25 -5.19 -4.60
C LEU A 97 7.49 -6.24 -3.78
N MET A 98 7.95 -6.54 -2.57
CA MET A 98 7.28 -7.47 -1.66
C MET A 98 5.86 -7.00 -1.32
N LEU A 99 5.66 -5.71 -0.99
CA LEU A 99 4.34 -5.14 -0.75
C LEU A 99 3.44 -5.22 -1.99
N CYS A 100 3.97 -4.88 -3.16
CA CYS A 100 3.22 -4.94 -4.41
C CYS A 100 2.80 -6.39 -4.75
N ILE A 101 3.72 -7.35 -4.67
CA ILE A 101 3.45 -8.75 -5.00
C ILE A 101 2.42 -9.32 -4.02
N THR A 102 2.68 -9.22 -2.72
CA THR A 102 1.79 -9.80 -1.70
C THR A 102 0.40 -9.14 -1.69
N GLY A 103 0.34 -7.82 -1.82
CA GLY A 103 -0.94 -7.09 -1.87
C GLY A 103 -1.75 -7.41 -3.12
N ILE A 104 -1.13 -7.47 -4.31
CA ILE A 104 -1.83 -7.84 -5.55
C ILE A 104 -2.24 -9.32 -5.53
N SER A 105 -1.43 -10.22 -4.96
CA SER A 105 -1.82 -11.62 -4.74
C SER A 105 -3.04 -11.73 -3.82
N ALA A 106 -3.12 -10.91 -2.76
CA ALA A 106 -4.28 -10.87 -1.87
C ALA A 106 -5.53 -10.35 -2.59
N VAL A 107 -5.40 -9.35 -3.47
CA VAL A 107 -6.49 -8.89 -4.35
C VAL A 107 -6.95 -10.02 -5.28
N GLY A 108 -6.02 -10.81 -5.81
CA GLY A 108 -6.32 -11.98 -6.62
C GLY A 108 -7.22 -12.98 -5.88
N GLY A 109 -6.85 -13.37 -4.66
CA GLY A 109 -7.65 -14.28 -3.83
C GLY A 109 -8.95 -13.68 -3.27
N LEU A 110 -9.15 -12.37 -3.39
CA LEU A 110 -10.42 -11.72 -3.07
C LEU A 110 -11.40 -11.81 -4.25
N VAL A 111 -10.90 -11.66 -5.48
CA VAL A 111 -11.74 -11.54 -6.68
C VAL A 111 -12.02 -12.89 -7.34
N LEU A 112 -11.04 -13.80 -7.32
CA LEU A 112 -11.09 -15.13 -7.93
C LEU A 112 -11.38 -16.20 -6.88
#